data_AF-A0A7Y5WDW9-F1
#
_entry.id   AF-A0A7Y5WDW9-F1
#
_cell.length_a   1.000
_cell.length_b   1.000
_cell.length_c   1.000
_cell.angle_alpha   90.00
_cell.angle_beta   90.00
_cell.angle_gamma   90.00
#
_symmetry.space_group_name_H-M   'P 1'
#
loop_
_entity.id
_entity.type
_entity.pdbx_description
1 polymer ?
#
loop_
_entity_poly.entity_id
_entity_poly.type
_entity_poly.pdbx_seq_one_letter_code
_entity_poly.pdbx_strand_id
1 'polypeptide(L)' 'MRIAGCQALCAWRGTGEELGGERMFACAGCGSEWVPSEPWTPVDHTGEVPQAVQDERRTRGFG' A
#
# COMPACT_ATOMS: atom_id res chain seq x y z
N MET A 1 -24.43 2.24 5.94
CA MET A 1 -23.05 2.19 5.44
C MET A 1 -22.12 2.10 6.65
N ARG A 2 -21.68 0.90 7.07
CA ARG A 2 -20.72 0.76 8.17
C ARG A 2 -19.33 0.78 7.55
N ILE A 3 -18.58 1.86 7.76
CA ILE A 3 -17.14 1.86 7.51
C ILE A 3 -16.58 0.90 8.56
N ALA A 4 -16.27 -0.33 8.16
CA ALA A 4 -15.59 -1.27 9.04
C ALA A 4 -14.25 -0.64 9.39
N GLY A 5 -14.08 -0.18 10.63
CA GLY A 5 -12.79 0.32 11.09
C GLY A 5 -11.73 -0.71 10.75
N CYS A 6 -10.57 -0.28 10.23
CA CYS A 6 -9.47 -1.14 9.80
C CYS A 6 -9.36 -2.34 10.75
N GLN A 7 -9.85 -3.51 10.32
CA GLN A 7 -10.01 -4.69 11.17
C GLN A 7 -8.66 -5.33 11.52
N ALA A 8 -7.57 -4.57 11.50
CA ALA A 8 -6.22 -5.10 11.54
C ALA A 8 -6.07 -6.27 10.53
N LEU A 9 -6.70 -6.14 9.36
CA LEU A 9 -6.57 -7.09 8.25
C LEU A 9 -5.61 -6.58 7.18
N CYS A 10 -5.14 -5.33 7.31
CA CYS A 10 -4.28 -4.76 6.28
C CYS A 10 -2.99 -5.58 6.14
N ALA A 11 -2.81 -6.10 4.93
CA ALA A 11 -1.71 -6.97 4.54
C ALA A 11 -1.34 -6.59 3.10
N TRP A 12 -0.53 -5.55 2.97
CA TRP A 12 -0.17 -4.99 1.66
C TRP A 12 0.88 -5.84 0.97
N ARG A 13 0.63 -6.14 -0.30
CA ARG A 13 1.57 -6.88 -1.15
C ARG A 13 1.61 -6.24 -2.52
N GLY A 14 2.78 -6.28 -3.16
CA GLY A 14 2.90 -5.89 -4.55
C GLY A 14 2.10 -6.86 -5.41
N THR A 15 1.22 -6.36 -6.26
CA THR A 15 0.45 -7.20 -7.19
C THR A 15 1.29 -7.64 -8.39
N GLY A 16 2.44 -6.96 -8.61
CA GLY A 16 3.26 -7.13 -9.80
C GLY A 16 2.73 -6.38 -11.01
N GLU A 17 1.54 -5.77 -10.90
CA GLU A 17 1.00 -4.85 -11.89
C GLU A 17 1.57 -3.46 -11.70
N GLU A 18 1.51 -2.68 -12.77
CA GLU A 18 1.92 -1.28 -12.78
C GLU A 18 0.74 -0.42 -13.24
N LEU A 19 0.40 0.59 -12.44
CA LEU A 19 -0.62 1.57 -12.78
C LEU A 19 0.08 2.89 -13.11
N GLY A 20 -0.05 3.34 -14.35
CA GLY A 20 0.63 4.57 -14.80
C GLY A 20 2.15 4.48 -14.81
N GLY A 21 2.71 3.27 -14.85
CA GLY A 21 4.16 3.03 -14.75
C GLY A 21 4.68 2.93 -13.31
N GLU A 22 3.79 2.82 -12.33
CA GLU A 22 4.15 2.68 -10.92
C GLU A 22 3.68 1.34 -10.38
N ARG A 23 4.52 0.71 -9.55
CA ARG A 23 4.22 -0.58 -8.93
C ARG A 23 2.96 -0.48 -8.08
N MET A 24 1.95 -1.28 -8.41
CA MET A 24 0.70 -1.32 -7.68
C MET A 24 0.78 -2.29 -6.51
N PHE A 25 0.24 -1.87 -5.38
CA PHE A 25 0.10 -2.67 -4.18
C PHE A 25 -1.37 -2.86 -3.88
N ALA A 26 -1.74 -4.07 -3.52
CA ALA A 26 -3.09 -4.36 -3.06
C ALA A 26 -3.03 -4.97 -1.66
N CYS A 27 -3.99 -4.57 -0.85
CA CYS A 27 -4.19 -5.12 0.47
C CYS A 27 -4.99 -6.41 0.37
N ALA A 28 -4.41 -7.53 0.80
CA ALA A 28 -5.08 -8.83 0.80
C ALA A 28 -6.27 -8.90 1.78
N GLY A 29 -6.32 -8.03 2.80
CA GLY A 29 -7.38 -8.08 3.81
C GLY A 29 -8.55 -7.14 3.60
N CYS A 30 -8.34 -5.96 2.99
CA CYS A 30 -9.42 -5.02 2.68
C CYS A 30 -9.69 -4.84 1.19
N GLY A 31 -8.83 -5.38 0.32
CA GLY A 31 -8.95 -5.26 -1.14
C GLY A 31 -8.62 -3.88 -1.68
N SER A 32 -8.13 -2.95 -0.84
CA SER A 32 -7.73 -1.61 -1.28
C SER A 32 -6.46 -1.67 -2.10
N GLU A 33 -6.38 -0.82 -3.11
CA GLU A 33 -5.22 -0.66 -3.97
C GLU A 33 -4.50 0.66 -3.61
N TRP A 34 -3.19 0.65 -3.78
CA TRP A 34 -2.34 1.79 -3.51
C TRP A 34 -1.21 1.83 -4.53
N VAL A 35 -0.87 3.04 -4.95
CA VAL A 35 0.27 3.33 -5.80
C VAL A 35 1.12 4.41 -5.15
N PRO A 36 2.44 4.45 -5.42
CA PRO A 36 3.35 5.46 -4.87
C PRO A 36 2.88 6.90 -5.05
N SER A 37 2.14 7.23 -6.11
CA SER A 37 1.54 8.54 -6.38
C SER A 37 0.50 9.00 -5.38
N GLU A 38 -0.06 8.10 -4.58
CA GLU A 38 -1.02 8.45 -3.57
C GLU A 38 -0.37 9.23 -2.41
N PRO A 39 -1.05 10.26 -1.88
CA PRO A 39 -0.50 11.14 -0.85
C PRO A 39 -0.38 10.48 0.53
N TRP A 40 -1.03 9.33 0.73
CA TRP A 40 -1.04 8.58 1.98
C TRP A 40 -0.14 7.33 1.89
N THR A 41 0.32 6.80 3.02
CA THR A 41 1.12 5.57 3.07
C THR A 41 0.27 4.41 3.57
N PRO A 42 0.26 3.27 2.88
CA PRO A 42 -0.38 2.09 3.40
C PRO A 42 0.39 1.55 4.60
N VAL A 43 -0.36 1.25 5.64
CA VAL A 43 0.15 0.68 6.89
C VAL A 43 -0.50 -0.69 7.03
N ASP A 44 0.31 -1.68 7.40
CA ASP A 44 -0.18 -3.01 7.72
C ASP A 44 -0.96 -3.00 9.04
N HIS A 45 -1.65 -4.09 9.30
CA HIS A 45 -2.39 -4.33 10.53
C HIS A 45 -1.56 -4.18 11.82
N THR A 46 -0.24 -4.31 11.74
CA THR A 46 0.68 -4.12 12.85
C THR A 46 0.92 -2.64 13.19
N GLY A 47 0.45 -1.71 12.36
CA GLY A 47 0.78 -0.29 12.47
C GLY A 47 2.11 0.07 11.83
N GLU A 48 2.78 -0.87 11.15
CA GLU A 48 4.03 -0.64 10.43
C GLU A 48 3.80 -0.56 8.92
N VAL A 49 4.64 0.22 8.23
CA VAL A 49 4.61 0.27 6.76
C VAL A 49 5.37 -0.96 6.24
N PRO A 50 4.79 -1.77 5.34
CA PRO A 50 5.48 -2.92 4.78
C PRO A 50 6.76 -2.51 4.05
N GLN A 51 7.83 -3.31 4.15
CA GLN A 51 9.13 -2.98 3.57
C GLN A 51 9.04 -2.65 2.07
N ALA A 52 8.26 -3.43 1.30
CA ALA A 52 8.10 -3.20 -0.13
C ALA A 52 7.53 -1.79 -0.46
N VAL A 53 6.61 -1.28 0.38
CA VAL A 53 6.07 0.08 0.25
C VAL A 53 7.14 1.12 0.64
N GLN A 54 7.94 0.83 1.68
CA GLN A 54 9.04 1.71 2.09
C GLN A 54 10.12 1.82 1.01
N ASP A 55 10.50 0.70 0.39
CA ASP A 55 11.51 0.67 -0.68
C ASP A 55 11.03 1.42 -1.92
N GLU A 56 9.76 1.28 -2.29
CA GLU A 56 9.19 2.02 -3.42
C GLU A 56 9.16 3.53 -3.14
N ARG A 57 8.76 3.94 -1.93
CA ARG A 57 8.80 5.36 -1.52
C ARG A 57 10.22 5.91 -1.47
N ARG A 58 11.19 5.12 -1.00
CA ARG A 58 12.61 5.52 -0.96
C ARG A 58 13.16 5.73 -2.36
N THR A 59 12.81 4.85 -3.30
CA THR A 59 13.25 4.92 -4.70
C THR A 59 12.73 6.20 -5.37
N ARG A 60 11.52 6.64 -5.03
CA ARG A 60 10.90 7.83 -5.62
C ARG A 60 11.25 9.15 -4.94
N GLY A 61 11.71 9.12 -3.69
CA GLY A 61 12.20 10.30 -2.97
C GLY A 61 13.55 10.84 -3.48
N PHE A 62 14.17 10.17 -4.46
CA PHE A 62 15.43 10.53 -5.09
C PHE A 62 15.26 10.99 -6.56
N GLY A 63 14.15 11.69 -6.85
CA GLY A 63 13.92 12.41 -8.11
C GLY A 63 14.13 13.91 -7.97
#